data_AF-A0A2T2WSE4-F1
#
_entry.id   AF-A0A2T2WSE4-F1
#
_cell.length_a   1.000
_cell.length_b   1.000
_cell.length_c   1.000
_cell.angle_alpha   90.00
_cell.angle_beta   90.00
_cell.angle_gamma   90.00
#
_symmetry.space_group_name_H-M   'P 1'
#
loop_
_entity.id
_entity.type
_entity.pdbx_description
1 polymer ?
#
loop_
_entity_poly.entity_id
_entity_poly.type
_entity_poly.pdbx_seq_one_letter_code
_entity_poly.pdbx_strand_id
1 'polypeptide(L)'
;MSMISDVFEVSPVSDRTDSAPPAPASSQAARVCLVWVPRSDARSVRCALIQHGFAFTHHAVRSGRWDRPWTQFWLITAAESVPLLIDLLRRLSPPRTVRYHSPHGWHTDAWLHPTTVTLQGALCTTWAVDTTTVVGLEPVTGDTVPGLSDLSDLPLIF
;
A
#
# COMPACT_ATOMS: atom_id res chain seq x y z
N MET A 1 -40.47 -68.49 -42.41
CA MET A 1 -39.24 -67.81 -42.88
C MET A 1 -39.00 -66.62 -41.95
N SER A 2 -37.80 -66.61 -41.35
CA SER A 2 -37.08 -65.57 -40.56
C SER A 2 -37.89 -64.58 -39.72
N MET A 3 -37.87 -64.63 -38.39
CA MET A 3 -36.78 -64.15 -37.48
C MET A 3 -36.27 -62.74 -37.81
N ILE A 4 -36.51 -61.79 -36.90
CA ILE A 4 -35.51 -60.86 -36.36
C ILE A 4 -36.01 -60.43 -34.96
N SER A 5 -35.17 -60.71 -33.99
CA SER A 5 -35.27 -60.28 -32.59
C SER A 5 -34.48 -58.99 -32.47
N ASP A 6 -35.06 -57.92 -31.94
CA ASP A 6 -34.30 -56.74 -31.53
C ASP A 6 -34.31 -56.61 -30.01
N VAL A 7 -33.09 -56.79 -29.49
CA VAL A 7 -32.66 -56.68 -28.11
C VAL A 7 -32.55 -55.19 -27.78
N PHE A 8 -33.35 -54.69 -26.84
CA PHE A 8 -33.14 -53.36 -26.27
C PHE A 8 -32.03 -53.42 -25.23
N GLU A 9 -30.87 -52.92 -25.63
CA GLU A 9 -29.65 -52.76 -24.84
C GLU A 9 -29.84 -51.66 -23.79
N VAL A 10 -29.68 -52.02 -22.52
CA VAL A 10 -29.75 -51.10 -21.38
C VAL A 10 -28.48 -50.25 -21.35
N SER A 11 -28.60 -48.94 -21.56
CA SER A 11 -27.47 -48.01 -21.40
C SER A 11 -27.03 -47.92 -19.93
N PRO A 12 -25.73 -47.98 -19.63
CA PRO A 12 -25.24 -47.78 -18.27
C PRO A 12 -25.36 -46.30 -17.87
N VAL A 13 -25.95 -46.07 -16.69
CA VAL A 13 -25.93 -44.81 -15.94
C VAL A 13 -24.48 -44.37 -15.78
N SER A 14 -24.09 -43.29 -16.45
CA SER A 14 -22.77 -42.69 -16.28
C SER A 14 -22.62 -42.14 -14.87
N ASP A 15 -21.55 -42.59 -14.23
CA ASP A 15 -21.02 -42.11 -12.97
C ASP A 15 -21.10 -40.59 -12.85
N ARG A 16 -21.73 -40.13 -11.76
CA ARG A 16 -21.53 -38.79 -11.22
C ARG A 16 -20.03 -38.64 -10.94
N THR A 17 -19.35 -37.95 -11.84
CA THR A 17 -18.00 -37.46 -11.59
C THR A 17 -18.12 -36.50 -10.42
N ASP A 18 -17.56 -36.92 -9.29
CA ASP A 18 -17.30 -36.14 -8.10
C ASP A 18 -16.66 -34.82 -8.55
N SER A 19 -17.46 -33.74 -8.59
CA SER A 19 -16.96 -32.41 -8.88
C SER A 19 -16.06 -32.04 -7.73
N ALA A 20 -14.76 -32.04 -7.99
CA ALA A 20 -13.75 -31.52 -7.09
C ALA A 20 -14.21 -30.16 -6.54
N PRO A 21 -14.04 -29.88 -5.24
CA PRO A 21 -14.42 -28.59 -4.68
C PRO A 21 -13.72 -27.48 -5.46
N PRO A 22 -14.41 -26.35 -5.74
CA PRO A 22 -13.79 -25.23 -6.41
C PRO A 22 -12.52 -24.85 -5.64
N ALA A 23 -11.40 -24.74 -6.36
CA ALA A 23 -10.13 -24.31 -5.79
C ALA A 23 -10.37 -23.05 -4.95
N PRO A 24 -9.76 -22.94 -3.75
CA PRO A 24 -9.97 -21.78 -2.89
C PRO A 24 -9.68 -20.54 -3.71
N ALA A 25 -10.66 -19.63 -3.76
CA ALA A 25 -10.52 -18.33 -4.40
C ALA A 25 -9.18 -17.75 -3.96
N SER A 26 -8.30 -17.52 -4.93
CA SER A 26 -6.94 -17.06 -4.71
C SER A 26 -7.03 -15.86 -3.78
N SER A 27 -6.57 -15.99 -2.54
CA SER A 27 -6.54 -14.88 -1.59
C SER A 27 -5.72 -13.78 -2.25
N GLN A 28 -6.39 -12.75 -2.77
CA GLN A 28 -5.78 -11.74 -3.60
C GLN A 28 -4.86 -10.95 -2.66
N ALA A 29 -3.56 -11.27 -2.68
CA ALA A 29 -2.61 -10.79 -1.70
C ALA A 29 -2.63 -9.26 -1.67
N ALA A 30 -3.12 -8.68 -0.58
CA ALA A 30 -3.18 -7.24 -0.41
C ALA A 30 -1.79 -6.69 -0.06
N ARG A 31 -1.54 -5.45 -0.44
CA ARG A 31 -0.30 -4.73 -0.17
C ARG A 31 -0.62 -3.39 0.46
N VAL A 32 0.07 -3.06 1.55
CA VAL A 32 0.16 -1.67 2.02
C VAL A 32 1.29 -1.01 1.26
N CYS A 33 1.00 0.12 0.62
CA CYS A 33 1.99 0.96 -0.04
C CYS A 33 2.10 2.28 0.70
N LEU A 34 3.32 2.65 1.06
CA LEU A 34 3.64 3.96 1.59
C LEU A 34 4.47 4.73 0.59
N VAL A 35 3.95 5.87 0.17
CA VAL A 35 4.54 6.68 -0.89
C VAL A 35 4.88 8.06 -0.37
N TRP A 36 6.13 8.47 -0.48
CA TRP A 36 6.58 9.84 -0.21
C TRP A 36 6.82 10.56 -1.53
N VAL A 37 6.18 11.69 -1.70
CA VAL A 37 6.26 12.50 -2.93
C VAL A 37 6.71 13.92 -2.56
N PRO A 38 7.66 14.53 -3.29
CA PRO A 38 7.94 15.96 -3.18
C PRO A 38 6.66 16.78 -3.34
N ARG A 39 6.45 17.82 -2.51
CA ARG A 39 5.20 18.60 -2.54
C ARG A 39 4.86 19.20 -3.90
N SER A 40 5.86 19.50 -4.73
CA SER A 40 5.67 19.98 -6.11
C SER A 40 4.92 19.00 -7.00
N ASP A 41 5.04 17.69 -6.73
CA ASP A 41 4.53 16.63 -7.60
C ASP A 41 3.27 15.98 -7.00
N ALA A 42 2.98 16.28 -5.73
CA ALA A 42 1.89 15.68 -4.95
C ALA A 42 0.51 15.87 -5.60
N ARG A 43 0.26 17.02 -6.24
CA ARG A 43 -1.02 17.27 -6.94
C ARG A 43 -1.17 16.32 -8.14
N SER A 44 -0.14 16.18 -8.95
CA SER A 44 -0.16 15.32 -10.14
C SER A 44 -0.32 13.85 -9.75
N VAL A 45 0.42 13.40 -8.73
CA VAL A 45 0.28 12.04 -8.18
C VAL A 45 -1.13 11.82 -7.64
N ARG A 46 -1.67 12.74 -6.84
CA ARG A 46 -3.04 12.64 -6.30
C ARG A 46 -4.08 12.50 -7.41
N CYS A 47 -4.00 13.33 -8.46
CA CYS A 47 -4.92 13.25 -9.60
C CYS A 47 -4.83 11.90 -10.30
N ALA A 48 -3.62 11.38 -10.54
CA ALA A 48 -3.44 10.09 -11.18
C ALA A 48 -3.96 8.93 -10.32
N LEU A 49 -3.72 8.96 -9.00
CA LEU A 49 -4.26 7.95 -8.09
C LEU A 49 -5.79 7.90 -8.17
N ILE A 50 -6.45 9.06 -8.17
CA ILE A 50 -7.92 9.16 -8.32
C ILE A 50 -8.36 8.63 -9.69
N GLN A 51 -7.69 9.03 -10.78
CA GLN A 51 -8.03 8.60 -12.15
C GLN A 51 -7.91 7.08 -12.34
N HIS A 52 -6.94 6.45 -11.66
CA HIS A 52 -6.72 5.01 -11.70
C HIS A 52 -7.47 4.24 -10.60
N GLY A 53 -8.36 4.89 -9.85
CA GLY A 53 -9.23 4.23 -8.87
C GLY A 53 -8.54 3.77 -7.60
N PHE A 54 -7.36 4.29 -7.27
CA PHE A 54 -6.68 3.96 -6.02
C PHE A 54 -7.36 4.65 -4.83
N ALA A 55 -7.66 3.87 -3.79
CA ALA A 55 -8.01 4.40 -2.48
C ALA A 55 -6.74 4.79 -1.70
N PHE A 56 -6.72 5.99 -1.14
CA PHE A 56 -5.57 6.46 -0.35
C PHE A 56 -5.97 7.45 0.73
N THR A 57 -5.18 7.50 1.79
CA THR A 57 -5.11 8.65 2.71
C THR A 57 -3.80 9.39 2.47
N HIS A 58 -3.74 10.67 2.82
CA HIS A 58 -2.51 11.44 2.65
C HIS A 58 -2.27 12.45 3.77
N HIS A 59 -1.00 12.72 4.03
CA HIS A 59 -0.54 13.64 5.08
C HIS A 59 0.56 14.55 4.54
N ALA A 60 0.55 15.81 4.97
CA ALA A 60 1.69 16.71 4.75
C ALA A 60 2.80 16.35 5.74
N VAL A 61 4.02 16.16 5.24
CA VAL A 61 5.18 15.78 6.06
C VAL A 61 6.41 16.61 5.64
N ARG A 62 7.46 16.62 6.47
CA ARG A 62 8.73 17.29 6.18
C ARG A 62 9.86 16.27 6.13
N SER A 63 10.80 16.44 5.20
CA SER A 63 11.97 15.56 5.12
C SER A 63 13.06 15.99 6.11
N GLY A 64 13.64 15.04 6.85
CA GLY A 64 14.65 15.36 7.87
C GLY A 64 15.93 16.00 7.32
N ARG A 65 16.41 15.59 6.13
CA ARG A 65 17.72 16.03 5.60
C ARG A 65 17.73 17.46 5.06
N TRP A 66 16.60 17.98 4.58
CA TRP A 66 16.54 19.28 3.89
C TRP A 66 15.36 20.15 4.34
N ASP A 67 14.62 19.71 5.35
CA ASP A 67 13.39 20.35 5.83
C ASP A 67 12.42 20.74 4.70
N ARG A 68 12.42 19.93 3.62
CA ARG A 68 11.59 20.20 2.46
C ARG A 68 10.18 19.66 2.69
N PRO A 69 9.15 20.32 2.15
CA PRO A 69 7.80 19.82 2.24
C PRO A 69 7.61 18.62 1.30
N TRP A 70 7.08 17.54 1.86
CA TRP A 70 6.71 16.30 1.17
C TRP A 70 5.25 15.98 1.46
N THR A 71 4.70 15.04 0.70
CA THR A 71 3.37 14.48 0.93
C THR A 71 3.49 12.97 0.98
N GLN A 72 2.94 12.39 2.03
CA GLN A 72 2.92 10.95 2.26
C GLN A 72 1.54 10.42 1.89
N PHE A 73 1.48 9.39 1.05
CA PHE A 73 0.24 8.69 0.68
C PHE A 73 0.30 7.26 1.23
N TRP A 74 -0.77 6.85 1.90
CA TRP A 74 -0.98 5.48 2.35
C TRP A 74 -2.04 4.84 1.48
N LEU A 75 -1.72 3.66 0.93
CA LEU A 75 -2.62 2.90 0.08
C LEU A 75 -2.69 1.45 0.57
N ILE A 76 -3.86 0.84 0.43
CA ILE A 76 -4.02 -0.61 0.49
C ILE A 76 -4.55 -1.02 -0.89
N THR A 77 -3.83 -1.89 -1.58
CA THR A 77 -4.16 -2.28 -2.96
C THR A 77 -3.87 -3.75 -3.19
N ALA A 78 -4.50 -4.35 -4.20
CA ALA A 78 -4.12 -5.68 -4.67
C ALA A 78 -2.66 -5.70 -5.15
N ALA A 79 -1.94 -6.80 -4.89
CA ALA A 79 -0.53 -6.94 -5.30
C ALA A 79 -0.31 -6.71 -6.80
N GLU A 80 -1.26 -7.12 -7.64
CA GLU A 80 -1.22 -6.94 -9.09
C GLU A 80 -1.31 -5.47 -9.54
N SER A 81 -1.83 -4.57 -8.69
CA SER A 81 -1.92 -3.14 -8.99
C SER A 81 -0.65 -2.37 -8.59
N VAL A 82 0.24 -2.97 -7.81
CA VAL A 82 1.49 -2.34 -7.36
C VAL A 82 2.41 -1.92 -8.52
N PRO A 83 2.61 -2.73 -9.58
CA PRO A 83 3.39 -2.31 -10.74
C PRO A 83 2.85 -1.04 -11.39
N LEU A 84 1.52 -0.93 -11.57
CA LEU A 84 0.87 0.27 -12.11
C LEU A 84 1.14 1.48 -11.22
N LEU A 85 1.01 1.32 -9.90
CA LEU A 85 1.33 2.38 -8.93
C LEU A 85 2.79 2.85 -9.09
N ILE A 86 3.75 1.93 -9.12
CA ILE A 86 5.18 2.26 -9.26
C ILE A 86 5.44 3.01 -10.58
N ASP A 87 4.82 2.58 -11.67
CA ASP A 87 5.00 3.22 -12.98
C ASP A 87 4.39 4.63 -13.03
N LEU A 88 3.25 4.85 -12.39
CA LEU A 88 2.69 6.20 -12.23
C LEU A 88 3.65 7.11 -11.45
N LEU A 89 4.22 6.61 -10.36
CA LEU A 89 5.14 7.39 -9.53
C LEU A 89 6.43 7.75 -10.28
N ARG A 90 7.00 6.81 -11.05
CA ARG A 90 8.19 7.07 -11.88
C ARG A 90 7.95 8.15 -12.92
N ARG A 91 6.78 8.16 -13.56
CA ARG A 91 6.44 9.17 -14.58
C ARG A 91 6.14 10.53 -13.97
N LEU A 92 5.41 10.57 -12.87
CA LEU A 92 4.86 11.82 -12.31
C LEU A 92 5.80 12.50 -11.31
N SER A 93 6.71 11.76 -10.70
CA SER A 93 7.71 12.27 -9.79
C SER A 93 9.05 11.57 -10.03
N PRO A 94 9.70 11.83 -11.18
CA PRO A 94 11.03 11.30 -11.46
C PRO A 94 12.10 12.02 -10.61
N PRO A 95 13.26 11.37 -10.36
CA PRO A 95 14.43 12.06 -9.85
C PRO A 95 14.82 13.23 -10.76
N ARG A 96 15.25 14.35 -10.18
CA ARG A 96 15.63 15.54 -10.93
C ARG A 96 16.85 16.22 -10.35
N THR A 97 17.63 16.80 -11.24
CA THR A 97 18.81 17.59 -10.89
C THR A 97 18.39 18.98 -10.43
N VAL A 98 18.82 19.38 -9.24
CA VAL A 98 18.55 20.71 -8.68
C VAL A 98 19.84 21.38 -8.24
N ARG A 99 19.86 22.71 -8.33
CA ARG A 99 20.93 23.53 -7.74
C ARG A 99 20.62 23.72 -6.27
N TYR A 100 21.52 23.26 -5.41
CA TYR A 100 21.46 23.45 -3.98
C TYR A 100 22.38 24.60 -3.59
N HIS A 101 21.81 25.58 -2.89
CA HIS A 101 22.54 26.64 -2.23
C HIS A 101 22.63 26.27 -0.76
N SER A 102 23.84 26.26 -0.21
CA SER A 102 24.03 26.02 1.21
C SER A 102 23.30 27.10 2.02
N PRO A 103 22.43 26.75 2.97
CA PRO A 103 21.76 27.72 3.83
C PRO A 103 22.73 28.31 4.87
N HIS A 104 23.93 27.73 5.01
CA HIS A 104 24.92 28.15 5.97
C HIS A 104 25.75 29.31 5.42
N GLY A 105 25.44 30.53 5.88
CA GLY A 105 26.03 31.79 5.42
C GLY A 105 27.53 31.97 5.68
N TRP A 106 28.21 31.03 6.34
CA TRP A 106 29.67 31.06 6.52
C TRP A 106 30.46 30.52 5.31
N HIS A 107 29.76 29.98 4.31
CA HIS A 107 30.35 29.67 3.00
C HIS A 107 29.77 30.60 1.94
N THR A 108 30.29 31.83 1.85
CA THR A 108 29.93 32.77 0.79
C THR A 108 30.10 32.14 -0.60
N ASP A 109 31.11 31.28 -0.75
CA ASP A 109 31.41 30.52 -1.96
C ASP A 109 30.33 29.48 -2.30
N ALA A 110 29.68 28.85 -1.31
CA ALA A 110 28.63 27.85 -1.54
C ALA A 110 27.29 28.48 -1.98
N TRP A 111 27.14 29.80 -1.80
CA TRP A 111 26.03 30.56 -2.35
C TRP A 111 26.29 30.96 -3.81
N LEU A 112 27.53 31.36 -4.12
CA LEU A 112 28.01 31.76 -5.45
C LEU A 112 28.25 30.57 -6.39
N HIS A 113 28.58 29.40 -5.83
CA HIS A 113 28.84 28.16 -6.55
C HIS A 113 27.88 27.05 -6.09
N PRO A 114 26.61 27.09 -6.54
CA PRO A 114 25.63 26.09 -6.14
C PRO A 114 26.08 24.69 -6.54
N THR A 115 25.96 23.75 -5.60
CA THR A 115 26.23 22.34 -5.87
C THR A 115 25.03 21.73 -6.60
N THR A 116 25.32 21.01 -7.68
CA THR A 116 24.33 20.19 -8.36
C THR A 116 24.05 18.94 -7.54
N VAL A 117 22.79 18.75 -7.12
CA VAL A 117 22.37 17.55 -6.37
C VAL A 117 21.17 16.90 -7.04
N THR A 118 21.09 15.58 -6.92
CA THR A 118 19.90 14.83 -7.36
C THR A 118 18.86 14.85 -6.25
N LEU A 119 17.74 15.54 -6.48
CA LEU A 119 16.55 15.40 -5.66
C LEU A 119 15.84 14.11 -6.09
N GLN A 120 15.71 13.18 -5.14
CA GLN A 120 14.94 11.97 -5.37
C GLN A 120 13.48 12.34 -5.67
N GLY A 121 12.88 11.60 -6.60
CA GLY A 121 11.48 11.70 -6.94
C GLY A 121 10.60 11.03 -5.88
N ALA A 122 9.52 10.39 -6.30
CA ALA A 122 8.69 9.60 -5.40
C ALA A 122 9.46 8.38 -4.86
N LEU A 123 9.30 8.13 -3.57
CA LEU A 123 9.78 6.94 -2.88
C LEU A 123 8.57 6.08 -2.52
N CYS A 124 8.63 4.78 -2.76
CA CYS A 124 7.54 3.85 -2.46
C CYS A 124 8.09 2.63 -1.74
N THR A 125 7.49 2.28 -0.61
CA THR A 125 7.73 1.02 0.11
C THR A 125 6.44 0.22 0.15
N THR A 126 6.55 -1.09 -0.02
CA THR A 126 5.40 -1.98 -0.10
C THR A 126 5.56 -3.17 0.85
N TRP A 127 4.51 -3.49 1.61
CA TRP A 127 4.48 -4.63 2.53
C TRP A 127 3.30 -5.54 2.20
N ALA A 128 3.50 -6.85 2.36
CA ALA A 128 2.41 -7.83 2.29
C ALA A 128 1.47 -7.65 3.48
N VAL A 129 0.17 -7.79 3.25
CA VAL A 129 -0.85 -7.81 4.29
C VAL A 129 -1.48 -9.20 4.28
N ASP A 130 -1.28 -9.92 5.38
CA ASP A 130 -2.02 -11.14 5.64
C ASP A 130 -3.34 -10.74 6.33
N THR A 131 -4.44 -10.86 5.60
CA THR A 131 -5.79 -10.54 6.11
C THR A 131 -6.35 -11.64 7.03
N THR A 132 -5.57 -12.69 7.30
CA THR A 132 -5.95 -13.80 8.20
C THR A 132 -5.85 -13.45 9.68
N THR A 133 -5.26 -12.31 10.03
CA THR A 133 -5.09 -11.89 11.42
C THR A 133 -5.85 -10.60 11.69
N VAL A 134 -7.17 -10.70 11.84
CA VAL A 134 -7.88 -9.76 12.72
C VAL A 134 -7.44 -10.13 14.13
N VAL A 135 -6.34 -9.53 14.61
CA VAL A 135 -6.03 -9.59 16.03
C VAL A 135 -7.22 -8.94 16.72
N GLY A 136 -7.97 -9.75 17.47
CA GLY A 136 -9.22 -9.36 18.11
C GLY A 136 -9.07 -8.00 18.79
N LEU A 137 -9.70 -6.98 18.22
CA LEU A 137 -10.24 -5.90 19.03
C LEU A 137 -11.43 -6.53 19.75
N GLU A 138 -11.15 -7.34 20.76
CA GLU A 138 -12.10 -7.65 21.81
C GLU A 138 -12.61 -6.28 22.28
N PRO A 139 -13.89 -5.96 22.14
CA PRO A 139 -14.42 -4.78 22.79
C PRO A 139 -14.09 -4.95 24.27
N VAL A 140 -13.32 -4.01 24.84
CA VAL A 140 -13.17 -3.93 26.29
C VAL A 140 -14.56 -3.56 26.80
N THR A 141 -15.42 -4.57 26.98
CA THR A 141 -16.59 -4.48 27.84
C THR A 141 -16.02 -4.20 29.21
N GLY A 142 -16.18 -2.95 29.65
CA GLY A 142 -15.82 -2.53 30.99
C GLY A 142 -16.52 -3.44 31.97
N ASP A 143 -15.75 -4.32 32.60
CA ASP A 143 -15.79 -4.53 34.03
C ASP A 143 -14.55 -5.34 34.41
N THR A 144 -13.81 -4.81 35.38
CA THR A 144 -12.64 -5.40 36.06
C THR A 144 -11.32 -5.52 35.28
N VAL A 145 -10.54 -4.44 35.29
CA VAL A 145 -9.07 -4.53 35.25
C VAL A 145 -8.57 -4.62 36.70
N PRO A 146 -8.00 -5.75 37.17
CA PRO A 146 -7.31 -5.77 38.44
C PRO A 146 -5.93 -5.12 38.27
N GLY A 147 -5.66 -4.04 39.01
CA GLY A 147 -4.31 -3.45 39.10
C GLY A 147 -4.16 -1.97 38.77
N LEU A 148 -5.25 -1.20 38.72
CA LEU A 148 -5.22 0.24 38.41
C LEU A 148 -5.29 1.12 39.68
N SER A 149 -4.62 0.69 40.76
CA SER A 149 -4.62 1.42 42.04
C SER A 149 -3.40 2.32 42.25
N ASP A 150 -2.47 2.42 41.30
CA ASP A 150 -1.17 3.05 41.57
C ASP A 150 -0.67 3.94 40.42
N LEU A 151 -1.52 4.89 40.00
CA LEU A 151 -1.16 5.94 39.03
C LEU A 151 -1.20 7.35 39.64
N SER A 152 -1.28 7.46 40.97
CA SER A 152 -1.25 8.75 41.68
C SER A 152 0.13 9.43 41.72
N ASP A 153 1.21 8.74 41.31
CA ASP A 153 2.58 9.23 41.47
C ASP A 153 3.28 9.64 40.15
N LEU A 154 2.54 9.83 39.05
CA LEU A 154 3.15 10.38 37.83
C LEU A 154 3.03 11.91 37.80
N PRO A 155 4.15 12.66 37.79
CA PRO A 155 4.11 14.12 37.76
C PRO A 155 3.57 14.61 36.41
N LEU A 156 2.44 15.32 36.48
CA LEU A 156 1.88 16.10 35.38
C LEU A 156 2.85 17.25 35.04
N ILE A 157 3.58 17.12 33.94
CA ILE A 157 4.27 18.23 33.30
C ILE A 157 3.27 18.86 32.31
N PHE A 158 2.73 20.02 32.68
CA PHE A 158 2.08 20.96 31.76
C PHE A 158 3.12 21.88 31.12
#